data_AF-A0A839XID0-F1
#
_entry.id   AF-A0A839XID0-F1
#
_cell.length_a   1.000
_cell.length_b   1.000
_cell.length_c   1.000
_cell.angle_alpha   90.00
_cell.angle_beta   90.00
_cell.angle_gamma   90.00
#
_symmetry.space_group_name_H-M   'P 1'
#
loop_
_entity.id
_entity.type
_entity.pdbx_description
1 polymer ?
#
loop_
_entity_poly.entity_id
_entity_poly.type
_entity_poly.pdbx_seq_one_letter_code
_entity_poly.pdbx_strand_id
1 'polypeptide(L)'
;MASSAAHLNGGKLVGAETVTWRDEHHHVSLSQVKPAVDILFAAGINHVVFHGTTYSPQEAPWPGVNFYAATQLRPENPWWRYVSELTGYITRCQSILQHGRHGNDVLVYWPQHDVWATPNGGGMREQDGELTPDYHWDGEGWMYPHPSGADEVVGGLERSGWQFDWVSDRQLAEFDGRRGGVSNGRSGYAAVVVPGAELMPVGTLAKLHELAAAGATVIFVGAPPRDVPGLGGLDERRNRLRDLTAALTAGTDSRGTRRVGAGRVVVTDRGGVDDVLADAGAVREPLADAGLHVVRRFHDDGADYFVANLTAEPVRGWHTLGTTAESVAALDPLRDERGRARHRRAGQGSQVQVSLDPGESIVLRAFERQRISAPGYRTSSPTGERRDLRGRWSLEFLDGGPDLPRRRMLDELVSWTELGGPEAAFSGTARYSLTFTLAPEHAKRSWALDLGTVRETARVTVNGTEVGVAWAIPFRIPLGEALRPGENVLEIEVTNLAANRVRAMARGGTLPDDYFMSWRTTPPAEWDVQPSGLLGPVRLVEVEG
;
A
#
# COMPACT_ATOMS: atom_id res chain seq x y z
N MET A 1 8.36 10.12 -2.91
CA MET A 1 9.41 10.88 -3.63
C MET A 1 9.47 10.57 -5.12
N ALA A 2 9.60 9.30 -5.55
CA ALA A 2 9.67 8.96 -6.98
C ALA A 2 8.44 9.43 -7.78
N SER A 3 7.24 9.30 -7.21
CA SER A 3 5.99 9.82 -7.77
C SER A 3 6.05 11.32 -8.00
N SER A 4 6.52 12.09 -7.02
CA SER A 4 6.72 13.54 -7.15
C SER A 4 7.68 13.91 -8.29
N ALA A 5 8.81 13.21 -8.43
CA ALA A 5 9.72 13.45 -9.54
C ALA A 5 9.05 13.21 -10.90
N ALA A 6 8.22 12.17 -11.04
CA ALA A 6 7.45 11.93 -12.25
C ALA A 6 6.38 13.02 -12.47
N HIS A 7 5.57 13.33 -11.46
CA HIS A 7 4.50 14.34 -11.55
C HIS A 7 5.05 15.70 -12.01
N LEU A 8 6.07 16.23 -11.32
CA LEU A 8 6.67 17.53 -11.60
C LEU A 8 7.30 17.64 -13.00
N ASN A 9 7.70 16.50 -13.58
CA ASN A 9 8.30 16.42 -14.92
C ASN A 9 7.33 15.94 -16.01
N GLY A 10 6.06 15.70 -15.69
CA GLY A 10 5.07 15.18 -16.65
C GLY A 10 5.26 13.70 -17.02
N GLY A 11 6.01 12.95 -16.21
CA GLY A 11 6.17 11.50 -16.31
C GLY A 11 4.86 10.78 -16.00
N LYS A 12 4.49 9.81 -16.85
CA LYS A 12 3.26 9.02 -16.68
C LYS A 12 3.47 7.76 -15.84
N LEU A 13 4.65 7.15 -15.96
CA LEU A 13 5.01 5.92 -15.28
C LEU A 13 5.94 6.23 -14.12
N VAL A 14 5.62 5.66 -12.96
CA VAL A 14 6.39 5.73 -11.73
C VAL A 14 6.76 4.32 -11.34
N GLY A 15 8.02 3.97 -11.62
CA GLY A 15 8.59 2.66 -11.31
C GLY A 15 8.90 2.51 -9.82
N ALA A 16 8.69 1.32 -9.27
CA ALA A 16 9.24 0.95 -7.98
C ALA A 16 9.84 -0.46 -8.03
N GLU A 17 11.11 -0.57 -7.64
CA GLU A 17 11.68 -1.83 -7.19
C GLU A 17 10.87 -2.31 -5.97
N THR A 18 10.22 -3.45 -6.10
CA THR A 18 9.16 -3.87 -5.17
C THR A 18 9.51 -5.20 -4.52
N VAL A 19 9.31 -5.26 -3.20
CA VAL A 19 9.54 -6.42 -2.34
C VAL A 19 10.96 -7.01 -2.40
N THR A 20 11.98 -6.13 -2.41
CA THR A 20 13.40 -6.51 -2.37
C THR A 20 13.73 -7.40 -1.18
N TRP A 21 13.25 -7.05 0.01
CA TRP A 21 13.57 -7.77 1.24
C TRP A 21 12.43 -7.69 2.24
N ARG A 22 11.46 -8.59 2.12
CA ARG A 22 10.26 -8.57 2.98
C ARG A 22 10.41 -9.37 4.28
N ASP A 23 11.16 -10.45 4.26
CA ASP A 23 11.30 -11.43 5.36
C ASP A 23 12.58 -12.25 5.13
N GLU A 24 12.72 -13.42 5.76
CA GLU A 24 13.76 -14.41 5.46
C GLU A 24 13.57 -15.09 4.09
N HIS A 25 14.64 -15.68 3.54
CA HIS A 25 14.55 -16.49 2.32
C HIS A 25 13.48 -17.57 2.48
N HIS A 26 12.62 -17.74 1.47
CA HIS A 26 11.54 -18.73 1.46
C HIS A 26 10.44 -18.52 2.51
N HIS A 27 10.42 -17.38 3.23
CA HIS A 27 9.39 -17.04 4.21
C HIS A 27 8.33 -16.09 3.67
N VAL A 28 8.52 -15.55 2.46
CA VAL A 28 7.63 -14.54 1.90
C VAL A 28 6.44 -15.17 1.18
N SER A 29 5.23 -14.80 1.60
CA SER A 29 3.96 -15.22 1.02
C SER A 29 3.33 -14.14 0.12
N LEU A 30 2.41 -14.54 -0.77
CA LEU A 30 1.64 -13.57 -1.57
C LEU A 30 0.79 -12.62 -0.69
N SER A 31 0.31 -13.11 0.45
CA SER A 31 -0.47 -12.32 1.42
C SER A 31 0.38 -11.25 2.13
N GLN A 32 1.69 -11.44 2.24
CA GLN A 32 2.63 -10.40 2.70
C GLN A 32 3.02 -9.41 1.59
N VAL A 33 3.01 -9.84 0.32
CA VAL A 33 3.37 -8.99 -0.83
C VAL A 33 2.28 -7.97 -1.17
N LYS A 34 1.00 -8.38 -1.15
CA LYS A 34 -0.13 -7.49 -1.50
C LYS A 34 -0.14 -6.17 -0.71
N PRO A 35 -0.08 -6.14 0.64
CA PRO A 35 -0.12 -4.86 1.37
C PRO A 35 1.08 -3.97 1.06
N ALA A 36 2.26 -4.52 0.77
CA ALA A 36 3.41 -3.72 0.33
C ALA A 36 3.14 -3.03 -1.03
N VAL A 37 2.52 -3.76 -1.96
CA VAL A 37 2.07 -3.20 -3.25
C VAL A 37 1.01 -2.11 -3.05
N ASP A 38 0.08 -2.30 -2.12
CA ASP A 38 -0.99 -1.33 -1.83
C ASP A 38 -0.46 -0.02 -1.27
N ILE A 39 0.55 -0.08 -0.40
CA ILE A 39 1.26 1.11 0.10
C ILE A 39 1.91 1.85 -1.08
N LEU A 40 2.59 1.13 -1.98
CA LEU A 40 3.23 1.75 -3.15
C LEU A 40 2.19 2.43 -4.06
N PHE A 41 1.07 1.77 -4.34
CA PHE A 41 -0.01 2.36 -5.11
C PHE A 41 -0.58 3.62 -4.45
N ALA A 42 -0.84 3.58 -3.14
CA ALA A 42 -1.31 4.75 -2.40
C ALA A 42 -0.27 5.89 -2.38
N ALA A 43 1.03 5.59 -2.45
CA ALA A 43 2.11 6.57 -2.58
C ALA A 43 2.30 7.13 -4.01
N GLY A 44 1.49 6.70 -4.97
CA GLY A 44 1.51 7.15 -6.37
C GLY A 44 2.42 6.33 -7.29
N ILE A 45 2.94 5.19 -6.85
CA ILE A 45 3.55 4.22 -7.77
C ILE A 45 2.47 3.65 -8.67
N ASN A 46 2.79 3.45 -9.95
CA ASN A 46 1.87 2.83 -10.89
C ASN A 46 2.57 1.86 -11.85
N HIS A 47 3.83 1.53 -11.59
CA HIS A 47 4.62 0.55 -12.34
C HIS A 47 5.50 -0.27 -11.41
N VAL A 48 4.99 -1.42 -10.96
CA VAL A 48 5.65 -2.38 -10.08
C VAL A 48 6.70 -3.16 -10.86
N VAL A 49 7.93 -3.19 -10.32
CA VAL A 49 9.04 -3.99 -10.83
C VAL A 49 9.53 -4.87 -9.68
N PHE A 50 9.25 -6.16 -9.75
CA PHE A 50 9.63 -7.08 -8.67
C PHE A 50 11.14 -7.25 -8.56
N HIS A 51 11.64 -7.26 -7.33
CA HIS A 51 13.02 -7.61 -7.01
C HIS A 51 13.08 -8.92 -6.22
N GLY A 52 13.32 -10.06 -6.84
CA GLY A 52 13.41 -10.29 -8.28
C GLY A 52 13.12 -11.76 -8.59
N THR A 53 13.28 -12.15 -9.86
CA THR A 53 13.16 -13.53 -10.34
C THR A 53 14.54 -14.09 -10.69
N THR A 54 15.32 -14.47 -9.68
CA THR A 54 16.67 -15.01 -9.91
C THR A 54 16.60 -16.20 -10.85
N TYR A 55 17.36 -16.13 -11.95
CA TYR A 55 17.45 -17.25 -12.88
C TYR A 55 18.11 -18.45 -12.20
N SER A 56 17.52 -19.62 -12.39
CA SER A 56 18.13 -20.90 -12.03
C SER A 56 18.23 -21.80 -13.25
N PRO A 57 19.41 -22.38 -13.52
CA PRO A 57 19.57 -23.39 -14.57
C PRO A 57 18.61 -24.56 -14.37
N GLN A 58 18.15 -25.19 -15.45
CA GLN A 58 17.19 -26.29 -15.39
C GLN A 58 17.74 -27.53 -14.66
N GLU A 59 19.06 -27.70 -14.70
CA GLU A 59 19.81 -28.74 -14.02
C GLU A 59 20.08 -28.45 -12.54
N ALA A 60 19.83 -27.23 -12.07
CA ALA A 60 20.04 -26.87 -10.67
C ALA A 60 19.07 -27.66 -9.78
N PRO A 61 19.57 -28.34 -8.73
CA PRO A 61 18.68 -29.02 -7.79
C PRO A 61 17.82 -28.00 -7.05
N TRP A 62 16.60 -28.39 -6.69
CA TRP A 62 15.75 -27.56 -5.82
C TRP A 62 16.52 -27.21 -4.51
N PRO A 63 16.46 -25.96 -4.01
CA PRO A 63 15.57 -24.86 -4.40
C PRO A 63 16.12 -23.95 -5.52
N GLY A 64 17.17 -24.38 -6.23
CA GLY A 64 17.86 -23.61 -7.26
C GLY A 64 18.72 -22.49 -6.69
N VAL A 65 19.13 -21.54 -7.55
CA VAL A 65 20.07 -20.47 -7.22
C VAL A 65 19.37 -19.29 -6.58
N ASN A 66 19.77 -18.97 -5.36
CA ASN A 66 19.25 -17.84 -4.62
C ASN A 66 20.02 -16.55 -4.97
N PHE A 67 19.30 -15.42 -5.00
CA PHE A 67 19.92 -14.09 -4.97
C PHE A 67 19.90 -13.56 -3.55
N TYR A 68 20.70 -12.53 -3.25
CA TYR A 68 20.82 -12.05 -1.87
C TYR A 68 19.51 -11.55 -1.26
N ALA A 69 18.61 -11.01 -2.09
CA ALA A 69 17.28 -10.55 -1.69
C ALA A 69 16.29 -11.68 -1.39
N ALA A 70 15.52 -11.53 -0.31
CA ALA A 70 14.81 -12.64 0.32
C ALA A 70 13.53 -13.12 -0.38
N THR A 71 12.76 -12.23 -1.00
CA THR A 71 11.40 -12.53 -1.47
C THR A 71 11.33 -13.55 -2.60
N GLN A 72 12.34 -13.59 -3.49
CA GLN A 72 12.48 -14.60 -4.54
C GLN A 72 11.19 -14.93 -5.32
N LEU A 73 10.69 -14.05 -6.18
CA LEU A 73 9.52 -14.34 -7.02
C LEU A 73 9.91 -15.26 -8.19
N ARG A 74 9.90 -16.59 -7.97
CA ARG A 74 10.44 -17.57 -8.91
C ARG A 74 9.70 -18.94 -8.90
N PRO A 75 9.83 -19.75 -9.97
CA PRO A 75 9.13 -21.03 -10.12
C PRO A 75 9.31 -22.08 -9.01
N GLU A 76 10.42 -22.04 -8.29
CA GLU A 76 10.76 -23.00 -7.24
C GLU A 76 10.02 -22.74 -5.94
N ASN A 77 9.42 -21.56 -5.77
CA ASN A 77 8.51 -21.30 -4.67
C ASN A 77 7.18 -22.05 -4.90
N PRO A 78 6.68 -22.82 -3.92
CA PRO A 78 5.49 -23.65 -4.11
C PRO A 78 4.25 -22.87 -4.58
N TRP A 79 4.09 -21.64 -4.08
CA TRP A 79 2.98 -20.76 -4.43
C TRP A 79 3.12 -20.09 -5.81
N TRP A 80 4.21 -20.32 -6.56
CA TRP A 80 4.43 -19.72 -7.89
C TRP A 80 3.27 -19.97 -8.84
N ARG A 81 2.61 -21.12 -8.73
CA ARG A 81 1.41 -21.45 -9.51
C ARG A 81 0.24 -20.46 -9.34
N TYR A 82 0.26 -19.62 -8.31
CA TYR A 82 -0.72 -18.57 -8.02
C TYR A 82 -0.15 -17.16 -8.26
N VAL A 83 1.05 -17.01 -8.84
CA VAL A 83 1.63 -15.68 -9.15
C VAL A 83 0.75 -14.87 -10.11
N SER A 84 -0.06 -15.54 -10.94
CA SER A 84 -1.06 -14.92 -11.81
C SER A 84 -2.13 -14.15 -11.02
N GLU A 85 -2.44 -14.57 -9.80
CA GLU A 85 -3.40 -13.89 -8.94
C GLU A 85 -2.88 -12.50 -8.52
N LEU A 86 -1.64 -12.46 -8.01
CA LEU A 86 -0.96 -11.22 -7.63
C LEU A 86 -0.73 -10.31 -8.83
N THR A 87 -0.23 -10.85 -9.95
CA THR A 87 0.04 -10.06 -11.16
C THR A 87 -1.24 -9.59 -11.84
N GLY A 88 -2.32 -10.38 -11.79
CA GLY A 88 -3.65 -9.97 -12.23
C GLY A 88 -4.19 -8.79 -11.41
N TYR A 89 -4.06 -8.88 -10.07
CA TYR A 89 -4.38 -7.77 -9.16
C TYR A 89 -3.61 -6.49 -9.50
N ILE A 90 -2.28 -6.59 -9.62
CA ILE A 90 -1.40 -5.46 -10.00
C ILE A 90 -1.81 -4.88 -11.34
N THR A 91 -2.07 -5.73 -12.34
CA THR A 91 -2.45 -5.30 -13.69
C THR A 91 -3.75 -4.49 -13.67
N ARG A 92 -4.76 -4.95 -12.93
CA ARG A 92 -6.04 -4.24 -12.78
C ARG A 92 -5.84 -2.87 -12.12
N CYS A 93 -5.10 -2.79 -11.01
CA CYS A 93 -4.79 -1.51 -10.37
C CYS A 93 -4.01 -0.56 -11.29
N GLN A 94 -2.91 -1.03 -11.91
CA GLN A 94 -2.06 -0.21 -12.77
C GLN A 94 -2.77 0.28 -14.03
N SER A 95 -3.71 -0.50 -14.59
CA SER A 95 -4.49 -0.08 -15.76
C SER A 95 -5.28 1.22 -15.52
N ILE A 96 -5.64 1.49 -14.27
CA ILE A 96 -6.31 2.72 -13.85
C ILE A 96 -5.29 3.76 -13.37
N LEU A 97 -4.32 3.35 -12.53
CA LEU A 97 -3.33 4.27 -11.94
C LEU A 97 -2.33 4.85 -12.95
N GLN A 98 -2.20 4.27 -14.15
CA GLN A 98 -1.40 4.83 -15.24
C GLN A 98 -2.21 5.79 -16.13
N HIS A 99 -3.52 5.88 -15.96
CA HIS A 99 -4.39 6.78 -16.72
C HIS A 99 -4.43 8.19 -16.09
N GLY A 100 -4.78 9.19 -16.90
CA GLY A 100 -4.98 10.55 -16.44
C GLY A 100 -3.72 11.21 -15.86
N ARG A 101 -3.93 12.15 -14.93
CA ARG A 101 -2.87 12.86 -14.20
C ARG A 101 -3.02 12.68 -12.69
N HIS A 102 -1.96 12.94 -11.94
CA HIS A 102 -2.00 12.94 -10.48
C HIS A 102 -3.03 13.94 -9.94
N GLY A 103 -3.57 13.66 -8.76
CA GLY A 103 -4.56 14.48 -8.07
C GLY A 103 -4.01 15.37 -6.96
N ASN A 104 -2.69 15.46 -6.79
CA ASN A 104 -2.07 16.13 -5.63
C ASN A 104 -2.25 17.66 -5.69
N ASP A 105 -2.63 18.27 -4.56
CA ASP A 105 -2.90 19.72 -4.46
C ASP A 105 -1.85 20.48 -3.64
N VAL A 106 -1.00 19.78 -2.88
CA VAL A 106 -0.02 20.39 -1.99
C VAL A 106 1.39 20.16 -2.52
N LEU A 107 2.19 21.22 -2.62
CA LEU A 107 3.61 21.10 -2.96
C LEU A 107 4.43 21.25 -1.67
N VAL A 108 5.16 20.21 -1.26
CA VAL A 108 5.93 20.21 -0.01
C VAL A 108 7.42 20.35 -0.34
N TYR A 109 8.06 21.38 0.18
CA TYR A 109 9.50 21.57 0.05
C TYR A 109 10.25 20.49 0.83
N TRP A 110 11.22 19.84 0.18
CA TRP A 110 12.10 18.85 0.80
C TRP A 110 13.35 19.53 1.41
N PRO A 111 13.50 19.60 2.75
CA PRO A 111 14.61 20.32 3.39
C PRO A 111 15.91 19.51 3.41
N GLN A 112 16.44 19.22 2.21
CA GLN A 112 17.64 18.40 2.03
C GLN A 112 18.88 18.91 2.79
N HIS A 113 18.98 20.23 2.94
CA HIS A 113 20.13 20.85 3.60
C HIS A 113 20.21 20.55 5.09
N ASP A 114 19.08 20.36 5.76
CA ASP A 114 19.01 19.93 7.17
C ASP A 114 19.54 18.50 7.34
N VAL A 115 19.22 17.60 6.40
CA VAL A 115 19.79 16.24 6.36
C VAL A 115 21.30 16.29 6.21
N TRP A 116 21.80 17.04 5.21
CA TRP A 116 23.24 17.14 4.97
C TRP A 116 24.03 17.84 6.08
N ALA A 117 23.38 18.68 6.89
CA ALA A 117 24.01 19.33 8.04
C ALA A 117 23.95 18.47 9.31
N THR A 118 23.17 17.40 9.32
CA THR A 118 23.09 16.47 10.46
C THR A 118 24.41 15.69 10.57
N PRO A 119 25.01 15.57 11.77
CA PRO A 119 26.20 14.76 11.96
C PRO A 119 25.99 13.33 11.43
N ASN A 120 26.97 12.82 10.68
CA ASN A 120 26.90 11.52 9.96
C ASN A 120 25.73 11.38 8.98
N GLY A 121 25.14 12.51 8.54
CA GLY A 121 24.02 12.50 7.61
C GLY A 121 22.74 11.86 8.16
N GLY A 122 22.68 11.64 9.48
CA GLY A 122 21.57 10.97 10.14
C GLY A 122 21.70 9.44 10.24
N GLY A 123 22.81 8.85 9.79
CA GLY A 123 23.06 7.41 9.87
C GLY A 123 23.20 6.90 11.31
N MET A 124 22.87 5.62 11.53
CA MET A 124 22.88 5.00 12.87
C MET A 124 24.30 4.81 13.46
N ARG A 125 25.35 4.88 12.64
CA ARG A 125 26.75 4.72 13.08
C ARG A 125 27.63 5.83 12.51
N GLU A 126 28.71 6.13 13.23
CA GLU A 126 29.67 7.18 12.88
C GLU A 126 30.40 6.97 11.53
N GLN A 127 30.39 5.74 11.02
CA GLN A 127 31.00 5.34 9.75
C GLN A 127 30.01 5.33 8.57
N ASP A 128 28.71 5.38 8.87
CA ASP A 128 27.61 5.29 7.91
C ASP A 128 27.13 6.70 7.56
N GLY A 129 28.04 7.53 7.04
CA GLY A 129 27.70 8.88 6.58
C GLY A 129 26.65 8.83 5.48
N GLU A 130 25.38 9.05 5.82
CA GLU A 130 24.27 8.92 4.90
C GLU A 130 23.91 10.27 4.28
N LEU A 131 24.25 10.47 3.00
CA LEU A 131 23.86 11.69 2.27
C LEU A 131 22.40 11.65 1.77
N THR A 132 21.72 10.54 2.03
CA THR A 132 20.31 10.26 1.72
C THR A 132 19.70 9.52 2.90
N PRO A 133 18.47 9.84 3.32
CA PRO A 133 17.84 9.15 4.44
C PRO A 133 17.76 7.63 4.22
N ASP A 134 18.09 6.81 5.22
CA ASP A 134 17.77 5.38 5.22
C ASP A 134 16.29 5.16 5.57
N TYR A 135 15.54 4.65 4.59
CA TYR A 135 14.12 4.36 4.71
C TYR A 135 13.95 2.94 5.24
N HIS A 136 13.72 2.82 6.55
CA HIS A 136 13.36 1.56 7.19
C HIS A 136 11.88 1.54 7.54
N TRP A 137 11.23 0.40 7.34
CA TRP A 137 9.85 0.18 7.79
C TRP A 137 9.86 -0.18 9.28
N ASP A 138 9.27 0.67 10.11
CA ASP A 138 9.17 0.47 11.57
C ASP A 138 7.79 -0.07 12.02
N GLY A 139 6.86 -0.25 11.08
CA GLY A 139 5.49 -0.66 11.36
C GLY A 139 4.46 0.48 11.33
N GLU A 140 4.89 1.75 11.36
CA GLU A 140 4.02 2.92 11.32
C GLU A 140 4.27 3.79 10.08
N GLY A 141 5.44 3.69 9.45
CA GLY A 141 5.75 4.35 8.18
C GLY A 141 7.02 3.86 7.51
N TRP A 142 7.24 4.32 6.29
CA TRP A 142 8.51 4.11 5.57
C TRP A 142 9.51 5.24 5.81
N MET A 143 9.07 6.35 6.41
CA MET A 143 9.81 7.60 6.38
C MET A 143 10.75 7.75 7.57
N TYR A 144 12.03 7.93 7.26
CA TYR A 144 13.06 8.33 8.21
C TYR A 144 12.66 9.60 9.00
N PRO A 145 12.86 9.65 10.33
CA PRO A 145 12.64 10.85 11.14
C PRO A 145 13.50 12.02 10.62
N HIS A 146 12.88 12.96 9.92
CA HIS A 146 13.60 14.03 9.24
C HIS A 146 14.03 15.09 10.26
N PRO A 147 15.27 15.65 10.21
CA PRO A 147 15.74 16.62 11.19
C PRO A 147 14.89 17.89 11.31
N SER A 148 14.18 18.25 10.24
CA SER A 148 13.24 19.37 10.21
C SER A 148 11.80 19.01 10.64
N GLY A 149 11.53 17.75 10.98
CA GLY A 149 10.20 17.20 11.27
C GLY A 149 9.30 17.08 10.03
N ALA A 150 9.89 16.99 8.84
CA ALA A 150 9.16 16.89 7.58
C ALA A 150 8.32 15.62 7.46
N ASP A 151 8.80 14.51 8.01
CA ASP A 151 8.09 13.23 8.16
C ASP A 151 6.80 13.38 8.98
N GLU A 152 6.86 14.08 10.11
CA GLU A 152 5.70 14.31 10.96
C GLU A 152 4.66 15.23 10.29
N VAL A 153 5.12 16.21 9.51
CA VAL A 153 4.25 17.09 8.71
C VAL A 153 3.55 16.29 7.62
N VAL A 154 4.28 15.54 6.80
CA VAL A 154 3.64 14.78 5.70
C VAL A 154 2.81 13.61 6.20
N GLY A 155 3.21 12.93 7.26
CA GLY A 155 2.39 11.90 7.89
C GLY A 155 1.09 12.50 8.45
N GLY A 156 1.12 13.73 8.94
CA GLY A 156 -0.08 14.50 9.29
C GLY A 156 -0.95 14.81 8.08
N LEU A 157 -0.35 15.30 6.99
CA LEU A 157 -1.06 15.58 5.73
C LEU A 157 -1.75 14.31 5.18
N GLU A 158 -1.04 13.18 5.12
CA GLU A 158 -1.59 11.90 4.63
C GLU A 158 -2.77 11.43 5.50
N ARG A 159 -2.63 11.46 6.83
CA ARG A 159 -3.71 11.09 7.76
C ARG A 159 -4.94 12.00 7.64
N SER A 160 -4.74 13.30 7.35
CA SER A 160 -5.83 14.25 7.08
C SER A 160 -6.35 14.21 5.63
N GLY A 161 -5.84 13.30 4.79
CA GLY A 161 -6.27 13.11 3.41
C GLY A 161 -5.72 14.16 2.41
N TRP A 162 -4.72 14.94 2.79
CA TRP A 162 -4.04 15.86 1.88
C TRP A 162 -3.01 15.12 1.04
N GLN A 163 -3.17 15.22 -0.28
CA GLN A 163 -2.24 14.62 -1.22
C GLN A 163 -1.22 15.64 -1.70
N PHE A 164 0.03 15.22 -1.76
CA PHE A 164 1.14 16.13 -1.94
C PHE A 164 2.25 15.57 -2.83
N ASP A 165 3.07 16.48 -3.37
CA ASP A 165 4.33 16.16 -4.01
C ASP A 165 5.50 16.86 -3.32
N TRP A 166 6.62 16.14 -3.19
CA TRP A 166 7.88 16.72 -2.77
C TRP A 166 8.51 17.56 -3.87
N VAL A 167 9.13 18.69 -3.51
CA VAL A 167 9.86 19.56 -4.42
C VAL A 167 11.25 19.91 -3.86
N SER A 168 12.28 19.74 -4.69
CA SER A 168 13.64 20.21 -4.41
C SER A 168 13.83 21.69 -4.74
N ASP A 169 14.93 22.31 -4.30
CA ASP A 169 15.28 23.70 -4.67
C ASP A 169 15.26 23.92 -6.19
N ARG A 170 15.85 22.98 -6.94
CA ARG A 170 15.93 23.05 -8.41
C ARG A 170 14.55 23.00 -9.05
N GLN A 171 13.69 22.08 -8.59
CA GLN A 171 12.35 21.93 -9.16
C GLN A 171 11.45 23.11 -8.76
N LEU A 172 11.58 23.64 -7.54
CA LEU A 172 10.80 24.80 -7.08
C LEU A 172 11.09 26.06 -7.91
N ALA A 173 12.33 26.23 -8.37
CA ALA A 173 12.72 27.32 -9.25
C ALA A 173 11.95 27.35 -10.59
N GLU A 174 11.41 26.20 -11.03
CA GLU A 174 10.63 26.08 -12.28
C GLU A 174 9.15 26.46 -12.11
N PHE A 175 8.68 26.73 -10.89
CA PHE A 175 7.29 27.10 -10.64
C PHE A 175 7.08 28.60 -10.79
N ASP A 176 5.93 28.99 -11.35
CA ASP A 176 5.42 30.35 -11.33
C ASP A 176 4.25 30.45 -10.36
N GLY A 177 4.16 31.59 -9.67
CA GLY A 177 3.04 31.90 -8.80
C GLY A 177 1.86 32.43 -9.62
N ARG A 178 0.65 32.09 -9.20
CA ARG A 178 -0.58 32.62 -9.77
C ARG A 178 -1.63 32.77 -8.69
N ARG A 179 -2.71 33.50 -8.98
CA ARG A 179 -3.86 33.55 -8.06
C ARG A 179 -4.37 32.14 -7.80
N GLY A 180 -4.36 31.73 -6.53
CA GLY A 180 -4.85 30.41 -6.10
C GLY A 180 -3.84 29.27 -6.24
N GLY A 181 -2.54 29.55 -6.39
CA GLY A 181 -1.51 28.50 -6.26
C GLY A 181 -0.24 28.72 -7.06
N VAL A 182 0.44 27.63 -7.39
CA VAL A 182 1.69 27.59 -8.17
C VAL A 182 1.54 26.63 -9.35
N SER A 183 2.29 26.84 -10.43
CA SER A 183 2.38 25.90 -11.55
C SER A 183 3.71 25.99 -12.28
N ASN A 184 4.23 24.87 -12.77
CA ASN A 184 5.41 24.83 -13.65
C ASN A 184 5.02 24.54 -15.12
N GLY A 185 3.75 24.81 -15.48
CA GLY A 185 3.17 24.49 -16.79
C GLY A 185 2.81 23.01 -17.02
N ARG A 186 3.33 22.09 -16.19
CA ARG A 186 3.04 20.64 -16.26
C ARG A 186 2.12 20.19 -15.13
N SER A 187 2.40 20.66 -13.93
CA SER A 187 1.63 20.42 -12.71
C SER A 187 1.26 21.75 -12.06
N GLY A 188 0.24 21.71 -11.19
CA GLY A 188 -0.19 22.86 -10.41
C GLY A 188 -0.67 22.43 -9.04
N TYR A 189 -0.45 23.29 -8.05
CA TYR A 189 -0.72 23.03 -6.63
C TYR A 189 -1.35 24.28 -6.01
N ALA A 190 -2.23 24.11 -5.04
CA ALA A 190 -2.94 25.19 -4.36
C ALA A 190 -2.03 25.97 -3.39
N ALA A 191 -1.05 25.29 -2.79
CA ALA A 191 -0.14 25.90 -1.83
C ALA A 191 1.24 25.24 -1.84
N VAL A 192 2.24 25.97 -1.33
CA VAL A 192 3.58 25.45 -1.02
C VAL A 192 3.72 25.34 0.49
N VAL A 193 4.05 24.16 1.01
CA VAL A 193 4.30 23.88 2.42
C VAL A 193 5.82 23.72 2.64
N VAL A 194 6.36 24.42 3.63
CA VAL A 194 7.76 24.37 4.03
C VAL A 194 7.84 23.80 5.46
N PRO A 195 8.28 22.55 5.64
CA PRO A 195 8.29 21.90 6.94
C PRO A 195 9.58 22.20 7.72
N GLY A 196 9.52 23.14 8.65
CA GLY A 196 10.51 23.34 9.73
C GLY A 196 11.98 23.47 9.31
N ALA A 197 12.26 23.84 8.06
CA ALA A 197 13.62 23.89 7.51
C ALA A 197 14.48 24.91 8.27
N GLU A 198 15.54 24.48 8.96
CA GLU A 198 16.49 25.36 9.65
C GLU A 198 17.44 26.00 8.62
N LEU A 199 17.84 25.23 7.61
CA LEU A 199 18.76 25.65 6.55
C LEU A 199 18.06 25.79 5.19
N MET A 200 18.18 26.96 4.56
CA MET A 200 17.63 27.19 3.21
C MET A 200 18.53 28.07 2.35
N PRO A 201 18.75 27.73 1.06
CA PRO A 201 19.42 28.62 0.13
C PRO A 201 18.66 29.94 -0.03
N VAL A 202 19.40 31.05 -0.09
CA VAL A 202 18.81 32.39 -0.32
C VAL A 202 17.96 32.42 -1.60
N GLY A 203 18.39 31.72 -2.65
CA GLY A 203 17.63 31.60 -3.90
C GLY A 203 16.27 30.94 -3.73
N THR A 204 16.19 29.89 -2.90
CA THR A 204 14.94 29.17 -2.59
C THR A 204 13.97 30.05 -1.82
N LEU A 205 14.44 30.76 -0.78
CA LEU A 205 13.59 31.69 -0.03
C LEU A 205 13.12 32.86 -0.90
N ALA A 206 13.99 33.39 -1.76
CA ALA A 206 13.63 34.42 -2.73
C ALA A 206 12.56 33.90 -3.71
N LYS A 207 12.65 32.64 -4.15
CA LYS A 207 11.64 32.04 -5.01
C LYS A 207 10.30 31.90 -4.28
N LEU A 208 10.28 31.44 -3.03
CA LEU A 208 9.05 31.39 -2.23
C LEU A 208 8.40 32.79 -2.10
N HIS A 209 9.21 33.84 -1.91
CA HIS A 209 8.72 35.21 -1.91
C HIS A 209 8.10 35.61 -3.25
N GLU A 210 8.76 35.29 -4.37
CA GLU A 210 8.25 35.55 -5.72
C GLU A 210 6.90 34.85 -5.96
N LEU A 211 6.80 33.56 -5.60
CA LEU A 211 5.57 32.77 -5.71
C LEU A 211 4.43 33.41 -4.91
N ALA A 212 4.69 33.78 -3.65
CA ALA A 212 3.71 34.45 -2.80
C ALA A 212 3.29 35.81 -3.39
N ALA A 213 4.25 36.64 -3.80
CA ALA A 213 3.99 37.94 -4.41
C ALA A 213 3.09 37.86 -5.65
N ALA A 214 3.22 36.78 -6.43
CA ALA A 214 2.43 36.53 -7.64
C ALA A 214 1.03 35.91 -7.37
N GLY A 215 0.68 35.59 -6.13
CA GLY A 215 -0.68 35.14 -5.77
C GLY A 215 -0.78 33.79 -5.07
N ALA A 216 0.35 33.11 -4.83
CA ALA A 216 0.37 31.81 -4.17
C ALA A 216 0.21 31.94 -2.64
N THR A 217 -0.17 30.83 -2.01
CA THR A 217 -0.08 30.63 -0.56
C THR A 217 1.19 29.85 -0.25
N VAL A 218 2.07 30.43 0.57
CA VAL A 218 3.26 29.75 1.13
C VAL A 218 3.05 29.55 2.62
N ILE A 219 3.22 28.32 3.11
CA ILE A 219 2.96 27.91 4.48
C ILE A 219 4.29 27.47 5.10
N PHE A 220 4.78 28.18 6.11
CA PHE A 220 5.87 27.70 6.96
C PHE A 220 5.25 26.99 8.16
N VAL A 221 5.56 25.70 8.29
CA VAL A 221 5.16 24.90 9.44
C VAL A 221 6.29 24.96 10.46
N GLY A 222 6.06 25.69 11.55
CA GLY A 222 7.10 26.10 12.49
C GLY A 222 7.81 27.39 12.06
N ALA A 223 9.03 27.60 12.55
CA ALA A 223 9.79 28.80 12.25
C ALA A 223 10.27 28.81 10.77
N PRO A 224 10.33 29.98 10.11
CA PRO A 224 11.05 30.15 8.85
C PRO A 224 12.56 29.82 9.01
N PRO A 225 13.29 29.60 7.90
CA PRO A 225 14.70 29.23 7.95
C PRO A 225 15.56 30.28 8.66
N ARG A 226 16.48 29.78 9.49
CA ARG A 226 17.34 30.60 10.35
C ARG A 226 18.72 30.85 9.76
N ASP A 227 19.20 29.94 8.92
CA ASP A 227 20.53 30.04 8.33
C ASP A 227 20.61 29.50 6.89
N VAL A 228 21.75 29.71 6.24
CA VAL A 228 22.03 29.28 4.87
C VAL A 228 22.98 28.08 4.87
N PRO A 229 22.84 27.15 3.92
CA PRO A 229 23.79 26.04 3.79
C PRO A 229 25.15 26.50 3.24
N GLY A 230 26.24 25.86 3.69
CA GLY A 230 27.60 26.05 3.18
C GLY A 230 28.29 27.37 3.56
N LEU A 231 29.62 27.45 3.39
CA LEU A 231 30.45 28.57 3.89
C LEU A 231 30.79 29.66 2.86
N GLY A 232 30.57 29.44 1.56
CA GLY A 232 30.93 30.43 0.53
C GLY A 232 30.11 31.72 0.67
N GLY A 233 30.74 32.88 0.85
CA GLY A 233 30.02 34.17 1.02
C GLY A 233 29.01 34.17 2.18
N LEU A 234 29.34 33.48 3.28
CA LEU A 234 28.43 33.17 4.38
C LEU A 234 27.72 34.40 4.96
N ASP A 235 28.47 35.43 5.35
CA ASP A 235 27.91 36.60 6.02
C ASP A 235 26.95 37.38 5.10
N GLU A 236 27.32 37.55 3.83
CA GLU A 236 26.46 38.19 2.83
C GLU A 236 25.14 37.42 2.65
N ARG A 237 25.21 36.10 2.49
CA ARG A 237 24.03 35.26 2.30
C ARG A 237 23.16 35.19 3.55
N ARG A 238 23.75 35.15 4.75
CA ARG A 238 23.03 35.25 6.03
C ARG A 238 22.29 36.57 6.15
N ASN A 239 22.94 37.69 5.79
CA ASN A 239 22.30 39.00 5.80
C ASN A 239 21.09 39.01 4.86
N ARG A 240 21.26 38.54 3.62
CA ARG A 240 20.18 38.45 2.62
C ARG A 240 19.04 37.53 3.06
N LEU A 241 19.34 36.40 3.69
CA LEU A 241 18.32 35.49 4.23
C LEU A 241 17.49 36.20 5.30
N ARG A 242 18.14 36.88 6.26
CA ARG A 242 17.43 37.63 7.32
C ARG A 242 16.52 38.71 6.73
N ASP A 243 17.00 39.47 5.75
CA ASP A 243 16.20 40.50 5.09
C ASP A 243 14.98 39.92 4.38
N LEU A 244 15.15 38.81 3.64
CA LEU A 244 14.05 38.11 2.97
C LEU A 244 13.05 37.49 3.95
N THR A 245 13.54 36.85 5.03
CA THR A 245 12.68 36.30 6.08
C THR A 245 11.85 37.42 6.72
N ALA A 246 12.47 38.56 7.05
CA ALA A 246 11.75 39.72 7.57
C ALA A 246 10.73 40.27 6.57
N ALA A 247 11.03 40.27 5.27
CA ALA A 247 10.09 40.66 4.22
C ALA A 247 8.89 39.70 4.10
N LEU A 248 9.05 38.43 4.47
CA LEU A 248 7.98 37.42 4.45
C LEU A 248 7.14 37.37 5.73
N THR A 249 7.70 37.76 6.88
CA THR A 249 7.05 37.49 8.18
C THR A 249 6.86 38.70 9.10
N ALA A 250 7.55 39.82 8.90
CA ALA A 250 7.30 41.02 9.72
C ALA A 250 5.84 41.52 9.58
N GLY A 251 5.16 41.77 10.69
CA GLY A 251 3.77 42.23 10.66
C GLY A 251 2.76 41.16 10.22
N THR A 252 3.07 39.88 10.40
CA THR A 252 2.04 38.83 10.42
C THR A 252 0.95 39.19 11.43
N ASP A 253 -0.30 38.90 11.07
CA ASP A 253 -1.44 39.09 11.97
C ASP A 253 -1.46 38.06 13.11
N SER A 254 -2.50 38.10 13.94
CA SER A 254 -2.67 37.18 15.07
C SER A 254 -2.84 35.71 14.67
N ARG A 255 -3.04 35.41 13.38
CA ARG A 255 -3.12 34.06 12.81
C ARG A 255 -1.83 33.67 12.09
N GLY A 256 -0.76 34.44 12.26
CA GLY A 256 0.52 34.20 11.59
C GLY A 256 0.48 34.47 10.08
N THR A 257 -0.53 35.18 9.58
CA THR A 257 -0.70 35.45 8.14
C THR A 257 -0.14 36.82 7.78
N ARG A 258 0.62 36.89 6.68
CA ARG A 258 1.05 38.13 6.05
C ARG A 258 0.70 38.14 4.57
N ARG A 259 0.10 39.23 4.10
CA ARG A 259 -0.08 39.46 2.67
C ARG A 259 1.25 39.83 2.02
N VAL A 260 1.58 39.15 0.93
CA VAL A 260 2.78 39.42 0.13
C VAL A 260 2.31 39.56 -1.32
N GLY A 261 2.35 40.78 -1.84
CA GLY A 261 1.78 41.10 -3.16
C GLY A 261 0.32 40.66 -3.31
N ALA A 262 0.06 39.82 -4.31
CA ALA A 262 -1.26 39.26 -4.60
C ALA A 262 -1.59 38.02 -3.75
N GLY A 263 -0.61 37.39 -3.08
CA GLY A 263 -0.78 36.17 -2.31
C GLY A 263 -0.51 36.38 -0.82
N ARG A 264 -0.09 35.30 -0.15
CA ARG A 264 0.14 35.32 1.31
C ARG A 264 1.21 34.33 1.75
N VAL A 265 1.83 34.66 2.86
CA VAL A 265 2.66 33.78 3.67
C VAL A 265 1.91 33.50 4.96
N VAL A 266 1.91 32.25 5.41
CA VAL A 266 1.35 31.85 6.70
C VAL A 266 2.42 31.11 7.49
N VAL A 267 2.66 31.54 8.72
CA VAL A 267 3.51 30.84 9.69
C VAL A 267 2.59 30.21 10.72
N THR A 268 2.58 28.89 10.79
CA THR A 268 1.66 28.15 11.65
C THR A 268 2.34 26.92 12.25
N ASP A 269 1.75 26.34 13.30
CA ASP A 269 2.15 25.02 13.77
C ASP A 269 1.48 23.93 12.92
N ARG A 270 1.72 22.66 13.25
CA ARG A 270 1.13 21.54 12.52
C ARG A 270 -0.39 21.51 12.60
N GLY A 271 -0.96 21.95 13.72
CA GLY A 271 -2.41 21.93 13.94
C GLY A 271 -3.15 22.91 13.04
N GLY A 272 -2.51 24.02 12.64
CA GLY A 272 -3.13 25.02 11.76
C GLY A 272 -2.93 24.79 10.27
N VAL A 273 -2.20 23.75 9.83
CA VAL A 273 -1.92 23.53 8.39
C VAL A 273 -3.19 23.21 7.60
N ASP A 274 -4.07 22.38 8.17
CA ASP A 274 -5.30 21.92 7.51
C ASP A 274 -6.23 23.07 7.14
N ASP A 275 -6.43 24.01 8.06
CA ASP A 275 -7.26 25.20 7.84
C ASP A 275 -6.69 26.08 6.71
N VAL A 276 -5.37 26.26 6.69
CA VAL A 276 -4.70 27.11 5.69
C VAL A 276 -4.74 26.47 4.30
N LEU A 277 -4.62 25.14 4.21
CA LEU A 277 -4.76 24.38 2.96
C LEU A 277 -6.19 24.44 2.43
N ALA A 278 -7.19 24.26 3.29
CA ALA A 278 -8.59 24.42 2.92
C ALA A 278 -8.88 25.85 2.42
N ASP A 279 -8.39 26.87 3.12
CA ASP A 279 -8.50 28.28 2.73
C ASP A 279 -7.71 28.61 1.45
N ALA A 280 -6.72 27.80 1.08
CA ALA A 280 -5.97 27.95 -0.17
C ALA A 280 -6.70 27.29 -1.35
N GLY A 281 -7.77 26.53 -1.11
CA GLY A 281 -8.53 25.80 -2.12
C GLY A 281 -7.94 24.45 -2.49
N ALA A 282 -7.05 23.88 -1.66
CA ALA A 282 -6.62 22.50 -1.83
C ALA A 282 -7.80 21.54 -1.58
N VAL A 283 -7.79 20.37 -2.23
CA VAL A 283 -8.87 19.37 -2.09
C VAL A 283 -8.37 18.15 -1.33
N ARG A 284 -8.79 18.01 -0.07
CA ARG A 284 -8.51 16.81 0.74
C ARG A 284 -9.35 15.61 0.31
N GLU A 285 -8.95 14.42 0.75
CA GLU A 285 -9.69 13.16 0.62
C GLU A 285 -10.29 12.71 1.96
N PRO A 286 -11.59 12.97 2.22
CA PRO A 286 -12.23 12.58 3.48
C PRO A 286 -12.32 11.06 3.72
N LEU A 287 -12.05 10.23 2.70
CA LEU A 287 -11.90 8.79 2.88
C LEU A 287 -10.76 8.44 3.86
N ALA A 288 -9.71 9.27 3.94
CA ALA A 288 -8.59 9.09 4.86
C ALA A 288 -9.01 9.21 6.34
N ASP A 289 -10.09 9.94 6.65
CA ASP A 289 -10.63 10.07 8.01
C ASP A 289 -11.02 8.71 8.63
N ALA A 290 -11.26 7.69 7.79
CA ALA A 290 -11.52 6.31 8.21
C ALA A 290 -10.26 5.45 8.38
N GLY A 291 -9.06 6.05 8.31
CA GLY A 291 -7.77 5.35 8.34
C GLY A 291 -7.40 4.68 7.01
N LEU A 292 -8.12 4.96 5.93
CA LEU A 292 -7.86 4.39 4.61
C LEU A 292 -6.70 5.11 3.92
N HIS A 293 -5.85 4.35 3.22
CA HIS A 293 -4.87 4.91 2.31
C HIS A 293 -5.53 5.23 0.97
N VAL A 294 -5.37 6.46 0.48
CA VAL A 294 -6.09 6.96 -0.70
C VAL A 294 -5.16 7.72 -1.63
N VAL A 295 -5.14 7.34 -2.91
CA VAL A 295 -4.57 8.16 -3.99
C VAL A 295 -5.65 8.54 -5.00
N ARG A 296 -5.69 9.83 -5.37
CA ARG A 296 -6.61 10.39 -6.37
C ARG A 296 -5.84 10.68 -7.64
N ARG A 297 -6.47 10.40 -8.77
CA ARG A 297 -6.01 10.79 -10.10
C ARG A 297 -7.16 11.42 -10.85
N PHE A 298 -6.87 12.37 -11.72
CA PHE A 298 -7.88 13.00 -12.58
C PHE A 298 -7.86 12.39 -13.97
N HIS A 299 -9.05 12.11 -14.50
CA HIS A 299 -9.29 11.83 -15.91
C HIS A 299 -10.22 12.89 -16.51
N ASP A 300 -10.53 12.81 -17.81
CA ASP A 300 -11.21 13.90 -18.54
C ASP A 300 -12.63 14.25 -18.04
N ASP A 301 -13.27 13.33 -17.33
CA ASP A 301 -14.64 13.45 -16.81
C ASP A 301 -14.71 13.12 -15.32
N GLY A 302 -13.67 13.44 -14.54
CA GLY A 302 -13.70 13.27 -13.08
C GLY A 302 -12.42 12.68 -12.51
N ALA A 303 -12.56 11.76 -11.55
CA ALA A 303 -11.45 11.26 -10.76
C ALA A 303 -11.49 9.75 -10.53
N ASP A 304 -10.30 9.14 -10.55
CA ASP A 304 -10.04 7.78 -10.13
C ASP A 304 -9.43 7.78 -8.72
N TYR A 305 -9.89 6.87 -7.87
CA TYR A 305 -9.40 6.66 -6.52
C TYR A 305 -8.93 5.23 -6.38
N PHE A 306 -7.72 5.03 -5.88
CA PHE A 306 -7.34 3.74 -5.29
C PHE A 306 -7.40 3.90 -3.78
N VAL A 307 -8.10 2.97 -3.13
CA VAL A 307 -8.40 2.98 -1.70
C VAL A 307 -8.00 1.64 -1.12
N ALA A 308 -7.15 1.63 -0.09
CA ALA A 308 -6.71 0.41 0.59
C ALA A 308 -6.97 0.50 2.10
N ASN A 309 -7.51 -0.57 2.68
CA ASN A 309 -7.63 -0.72 4.12
C ASN A 309 -6.43 -1.51 4.64
N LEU A 310 -5.43 -0.81 5.18
CA LEU A 310 -4.26 -1.41 5.81
C LEU A 310 -4.35 -1.39 7.34
N THR A 311 -5.50 -1.02 7.89
CA THR A 311 -5.76 -1.03 9.32
C THR A 311 -6.17 -2.43 9.80
N ALA A 312 -6.23 -2.63 11.12
CA ALA A 312 -6.74 -3.86 11.72
C ALA A 312 -8.28 -3.95 11.74
N GLU A 313 -8.98 -2.87 11.43
CA GLU A 313 -10.43 -2.76 11.58
C GLU A 313 -11.15 -2.70 10.22
N PRO A 314 -12.36 -3.28 10.09
CA PRO A 314 -13.15 -3.16 8.88
C PRO A 314 -13.71 -1.74 8.73
N VAL A 315 -13.69 -1.20 7.51
CA VAL A 315 -14.28 0.10 7.17
C VAL A 315 -15.56 -0.10 6.37
N ARG A 316 -16.69 0.34 6.93
CA ARG A 316 -18.03 0.11 6.38
C ARG A 316 -18.87 1.39 6.42
N GLY A 317 -19.60 1.67 5.35
CA GLY A 317 -20.64 2.69 5.35
C GLY A 317 -20.49 3.70 4.22
N TRP A 318 -21.07 4.89 4.42
CA TRP A 318 -21.02 5.99 3.46
C TRP A 318 -19.82 6.88 3.75
N HIS A 319 -18.94 7.03 2.77
CA HIS A 319 -17.74 7.88 2.87
C HIS A 319 -17.76 8.96 1.80
N THR A 320 -17.24 10.13 2.14
CA THR A 320 -17.21 11.30 1.26
C THR A 320 -15.96 11.29 0.39
N LEU A 321 -16.13 11.55 -0.91
CA LEU A 321 -15.05 11.74 -1.88
C LEU A 321 -14.58 13.21 -1.87
N GLY A 322 -13.30 13.45 -2.18
CA GLY A 322 -12.77 14.80 -2.37
C GLY A 322 -13.41 15.55 -3.54
N THR A 323 -13.97 14.84 -4.54
CA THR A 323 -14.65 15.45 -5.69
C THR A 323 -16.14 15.17 -5.70
N THR A 324 -16.88 15.95 -6.49
CA THR A 324 -18.27 15.64 -6.81
C THR A 324 -18.37 14.66 -7.97
N ALA A 325 -19.46 13.91 -8.03
CA ALA A 325 -19.75 12.94 -9.06
C ALA A 325 -21.25 12.87 -9.35
N GLU A 326 -21.61 12.63 -10.60
CA GLU A 326 -22.95 12.24 -11.04
C GLU A 326 -23.15 10.72 -10.95
N SER A 327 -22.09 9.94 -11.12
CA SER A 327 -22.09 8.50 -10.83
C SER A 327 -20.70 7.97 -10.50
N VAL A 328 -20.63 6.81 -9.86
CA VAL A 328 -19.36 6.17 -9.46
C VAL A 328 -19.36 4.72 -9.91
N ALA A 329 -18.31 4.28 -10.59
CA ALA A 329 -18.01 2.87 -10.80
C ALA A 329 -17.07 2.35 -9.71
N ALA A 330 -17.19 1.08 -9.37
CA ALA A 330 -16.29 0.36 -8.48
C ALA A 330 -15.68 -0.82 -9.23
N LEU A 331 -14.41 -1.10 -8.90
CA LEU A 331 -13.67 -2.30 -9.28
C LEU A 331 -13.03 -2.86 -8.01
N ASP A 332 -13.34 -4.11 -7.69
CA ASP A 332 -12.57 -4.96 -6.78
C ASP A 332 -11.39 -5.54 -7.59
N PRO A 333 -10.16 -5.00 -7.46
CA PRO A 333 -9.01 -5.53 -8.16
C PRO A 333 -8.59 -6.92 -7.64
N LEU A 334 -9.01 -7.37 -6.46
CA LEU A 334 -8.70 -8.70 -5.95
C LEU A 334 -9.53 -9.77 -6.67
N ARG A 335 -10.83 -9.49 -6.89
CA ARG A 335 -11.80 -10.46 -7.42
C ARG A 335 -12.20 -10.24 -8.89
N ASP A 336 -11.72 -9.16 -9.51
CA ASP A 336 -12.13 -8.71 -10.84
C ASP A 336 -13.65 -8.45 -10.96
N GLU A 337 -14.27 -8.04 -9.85
CA GLU A 337 -15.66 -7.64 -9.82
C GLU A 337 -15.79 -6.14 -10.07
N ARG A 338 -16.74 -5.76 -10.94
CA ARG A 338 -16.95 -4.36 -11.29
C ARG A 338 -18.42 -4.04 -11.49
N GLY A 339 -18.79 -2.81 -11.20
CA GLY A 339 -20.15 -2.33 -11.38
C GLY A 339 -20.33 -0.89 -10.97
N ARG A 340 -21.58 -0.42 -11.01
CA ARG A 340 -21.94 0.90 -10.49
C ARG A 340 -21.98 0.85 -8.97
N ALA A 341 -21.12 1.63 -8.32
CA ALA A 341 -21.12 1.77 -6.87
C ALA A 341 -22.41 2.45 -6.39
N ARG A 342 -22.84 2.13 -5.16
CA ARG A 342 -23.90 2.88 -4.49
C ARG A 342 -23.35 4.26 -4.14
N HIS A 343 -23.92 5.29 -4.75
CA HIS A 343 -23.50 6.69 -4.64
C HIS A 343 -24.71 7.58 -4.30
N ARG A 344 -24.46 8.64 -3.54
CA ARG A 344 -25.45 9.69 -3.26
C ARG A 344 -24.76 11.06 -3.18
N ARG A 345 -25.51 12.11 -3.53
CA ARG A 345 -25.11 13.49 -3.21
C ARG A 345 -25.50 13.77 -1.75
N ALA A 346 -24.57 14.31 -0.96
CA ALA A 346 -24.80 14.68 0.44
C ALA A 346 -24.20 16.06 0.70
N GLY A 347 -25.07 17.07 0.90
CA GLY A 347 -24.64 18.47 0.97
C GLY A 347 -23.95 18.92 -0.33
N GLN A 348 -22.76 19.51 -0.20
CA GLN A 348 -21.90 19.90 -1.33
C GLN A 348 -20.99 18.75 -1.84
N GLY A 349 -21.03 17.57 -1.21
CA GLY A 349 -20.13 16.45 -1.51
C GLY A 349 -20.81 15.27 -2.21
N SER A 350 -19.99 14.33 -2.67
CA SER A 350 -20.43 13.01 -3.15
C SER A 350 -20.00 11.93 -2.17
N GLN A 351 -20.95 11.06 -1.82
CA GLN A 351 -20.70 9.92 -0.95
C GLN A 351 -20.85 8.61 -1.71
N VAL A 352 -19.99 7.66 -1.35
CA VAL A 352 -19.98 6.30 -1.90
C VAL A 352 -20.03 5.30 -0.76
N GLN A 353 -20.74 4.18 -0.97
CA GLN A 353 -20.75 3.10 -0.01
C GLN A 353 -19.47 2.26 -0.16
N VAL A 354 -18.67 2.18 0.90
CA VAL A 354 -17.43 1.40 0.98
C VAL A 354 -17.62 0.29 2.00
N SER A 355 -17.06 -0.89 1.71
CA SER A 355 -16.98 -2.01 2.62
C SER A 355 -15.65 -2.74 2.36
N LEU A 356 -14.66 -2.50 3.21
CA LEU A 356 -13.32 -3.09 3.08
C LEU A 356 -12.94 -3.75 4.40
N ASP A 357 -12.71 -5.06 4.37
CA ASP A 357 -12.04 -5.76 5.47
C ASP A 357 -10.53 -5.41 5.49
N PRO A 358 -9.82 -5.65 6.60
CA PRO A 358 -8.37 -5.50 6.67
C PRO A 358 -7.65 -6.22 5.53
N GLY A 359 -6.81 -5.49 4.81
CA GLY A 359 -6.04 -5.99 3.65
C GLY A 359 -6.77 -5.88 2.30
N GLU A 360 -8.04 -5.46 2.27
CA GLU A 360 -8.77 -5.24 1.02
C GLU A 360 -8.51 -3.86 0.41
N SER A 361 -8.72 -3.77 -0.90
CA SER A 361 -8.58 -2.54 -1.67
C SER A 361 -9.66 -2.46 -2.75
N ILE A 362 -9.99 -1.25 -3.17
CA ILE A 362 -10.99 -0.96 -4.21
C ILE A 362 -10.52 0.20 -5.07
N VAL A 363 -10.88 0.15 -6.35
CA VAL A 363 -10.74 1.29 -7.25
C VAL A 363 -12.12 1.89 -7.48
N LEU A 364 -12.26 3.20 -7.26
CA LEU A 364 -13.47 3.95 -7.52
C LEU A 364 -13.22 4.92 -8.67
N ARG A 365 -14.07 4.89 -9.69
CA ARG A 365 -14.04 5.86 -10.80
C ARG A 365 -15.27 6.76 -10.70
N ALA A 366 -15.05 8.01 -10.33
CA ALA A 366 -16.07 9.03 -10.17
C ALA A 366 -16.21 9.85 -11.46
N PHE A 367 -17.42 9.86 -12.02
CA PHE A 367 -17.76 10.62 -13.22
C PHE A 367 -18.45 11.92 -12.83
N GLU A 368 -17.90 13.06 -13.22
CA GLU A 368 -18.43 14.38 -12.88
C GLU A 368 -19.76 14.64 -13.62
N ARG A 369 -19.83 14.30 -14.91
CA ARG A 369 -20.95 14.67 -15.78
C ARG A 369 -21.71 13.44 -16.27
N GLN A 370 -21.05 12.30 -16.39
CA GLN A 370 -21.67 11.09 -16.90
C GLN A 370 -22.43 10.31 -15.81
N ARG A 371 -23.65 9.90 -16.14
CA ARG A 371 -24.37 8.85 -15.42
C ARG A 371 -24.17 7.50 -16.12
N ILE A 372 -23.35 6.64 -15.54
CA ILE A 372 -23.01 5.34 -16.14
C ILE A 372 -24.15 4.32 -16.06
N SER A 373 -24.23 3.48 -17.09
CA SER A 373 -25.09 2.29 -17.13
C SER A 373 -24.24 1.04 -16.96
N ALA A 374 -24.37 0.38 -15.81
CA ALA A 374 -23.71 -0.88 -15.48
C ALA A 374 -24.55 -1.61 -14.41
N PRO A 375 -24.41 -2.93 -14.26
CA PRO A 375 -24.95 -3.64 -13.09
C PRO A 375 -24.47 -2.99 -11.79
N GLY A 376 -25.28 -3.08 -10.73
CA GLY A 376 -24.86 -2.61 -9.41
C GLY A 376 -23.63 -3.39 -8.94
N TYR A 377 -22.62 -2.68 -8.44
CA TYR A 377 -21.52 -3.30 -7.72
C TYR A 377 -22.05 -3.90 -6.42
N ARG A 378 -21.75 -5.17 -6.17
CA ARG A 378 -22.23 -5.89 -4.98
C ARG A 378 -21.29 -5.58 -3.83
N THR A 379 -21.74 -4.74 -2.90
CA THR A 379 -21.02 -4.49 -1.67
C THR A 379 -21.38 -5.59 -0.67
N SER A 380 -20.59 -6.67 -0.60
CA SER A 380 -20.87 -7.75 0.35
C SER A 380 -20.49 -7.34 1.77
N SER A 381 -21.46 -7.33 2.68
CA SER A 381 -21.21 -7.13 4.12
C SER A 381 -21.70 -8.36 4.90
N PRO A 382 -20.89 -8.89 5.85
CA PRO A 382 -21.35 -9.93 6.76
C PRO A 382 -22.59 -9.49 7.54
N THR A 383 -23.61 -10.35 7.61
CA THR A 383 -24.84 -10.11 8.42
C THR A 383 -24.62 -10.39 9.91
N GLY A 384 -23.54 -11.12 10.22
CA GLY A 384 -23.25 -11.64 11.55
C GLY A 384 -23.61 -13.12 11.72
N GLU A 385 -24.46 -13.68 10.86
CA GLU A 385 -24.75 -15.12 10.84
C GLU A 385 -23.52 -15.90 10.33
N ARG A 386 -23.12 -16.91 11.11
CA ARG A 386 -21.94 -17.73 10.84
C ARG A 386 -22.24 -19.19 11.13
N ARG A 387 -21.69 -20.09 10.31
CA ARG A 387 -21.80 -21.54 10.52
C ARG A 387 -20.44 -22.19 10.39
N ASP A 388 -19.96 -22.81 11.47
CA ASP A 388 -18.72 -23.59 11.44
C ASP A 388 -18.90 -24.85 10.58
N LEU A 389 -17.99 -25.09 9.65
CA LEU A 389 -17.92 -26.33 8.89
C LEU A 389 -17.08 -27.34 9.65
N ARG A 390 -17.77 -28.13 10.48
CA ARG A 390 -17.18 -29.17 11.33
C ARG A 390 -17.32 -30.54 10.68
N GLY A 391 -16.38 -31.42 10.95
CA GLY A 391 -16.42 -32.81 10.50
C GLY A 391 -15.02 -33.36 10.35
N ARG A 392 -14.94 -34.61 9.91
CA ARG A 392 -13.69 -35.31 9.70
C ARG A 392 -13.12 -34.99 8.33
N TRP A 393 -11.98 -34.31 8.31
CA TRP A 393 -11.31 -33.89 7.09
C TRP A 393 -10.40 -34.99 6.55
N SER A 394 -10.40 -35.18 5.23
CA SER A 394 -9.37 -35.96 4.55
C SER A 394 -8.26 -35.02 4.09
N LEU A 395 -7.02 -35.27 4.49
CA LEU A 395 -5.82 -34.55 4.07
C LEU A 395 -4.98 -35.44 3.13
N GLU A 396 -4.77 -35.00 1.90
CA GLU A 396 -3.96 -35.68 0.87
C GLU A 396 -2.92 -34.74 0.28
N PHE A 397 -1.64 -35.13 0.28
CA PHE A 397 -0.55 -34.35 -0.30
C PHE A 397 -0.46 -34.63 -1.80
N LEU A 398 -0.53 -33.58 -2.62
CA LEU A 398 -0.70 -33.71 -4.08
C LEU A 398 0.58 -33.47 -4.87
N ASP A 399 1.34 -32.47 -4.47
CA ASP A 399 2.49 -31.95 -5.23
C ASP A 399 3.49 -31.30 -4.28
N GLY A 400 4.78 -31.47 -4.49
CA GLY A 400 5.82 -31.09 -3.55
C GLY A 400 6.90 -32.16 -3.44
N GLY A 401 7.67 -32.15 -2.37
CA GLY A 401 8.66 -33.21 -2.17
C GLY A 401 9.58 -33.03 -0.96
N PRO A 402 10.61 -33.90 -0.83
CA PRO A 402 11.06 -34.88 -1.82
C PRO A 402 10.09 -36.07 -2.04
N ASP A 403 9.30 -36.41 -1.02
CA ASP A 403 8.25 -37.43 -1.10
C ASP A 403 6.91 -36.84 -0.64
N LEU A 404 5.80 -37.44 -1.09
CA LEU A 404 4.47 -37.07 -0.62
C LEU A 404 4.15 -37.80 0.70
N PRO A 405 3.84 -37.08 1.79
CA PRO A 405 3.36 -37.72 3.01
C PRO A 405 2.07 -38.52 2.78
N ARG A 406 1.83 -39.50 3.65
CA ARG A 406 0.64 -40.34 3.54
C ARG A 406 -0.64 -39.55 3.82
N ARG A 407 -1.72 -39.94 3.14
CA ARG A 407 -3.06 -39.42 3.42
C ARG A 407 -3.42 -39.60 4.90
N ARG A 408 -4.01 -38.58 5.52
CA ARG A 408 -4.53 -38.61 6.89
C ARG A 408 -5.99 -38.26 6.96
N MET A 409 -6.64 -38.74 8.02
CA MET A 409 -7.96 -38.27 8.44
C MET A 409 -7.77 -37.43 9.69
N LEU A 410 -8.32 -36.21 9.68
CA LEU A 410 -8.18 -35.24 10.75
C LEU A 410 -9.54 -34.95 11.38
N ASP A 411 -9.63 -35.09 12.68
CA ASP A 411 -10.83 -34.69 13.44
C ASP A 411 -10.83 -33.17 13.72
N GLU A 412 -9.63 -32.56 13.72
CA GLU A 412 -9.41 -31.12 13.89
C GLU A 412 -8.37 -30.61 12.87
N LEU A 413 -8.54 -29.37 12.42
CA LEU A 413 -7.59 -28.70 11.55
C LEU A 413 -6.43 -28.18 12.40
N VAL A 414 -5.21 -28.59 12.05
CA VAL A 414 -3.95 -28.24 12.75
C VAL A 414 -2.86 -27.92 11.72
N SER A 415 -1.79 -27.26 12.15
CA SER A 415 -0.63 -27.07 11.29
C SER A 415 0.00 -28.42 10.91
N TRP A 416 0.50 -28.55 9.68
CA TRP A 416 1.24 -29.75 9.24
C TRP A 416 2.45 -30.04 10.14
N THR A 417 3.00 -29.00 10.76
CA THR A 417 4.11 -29.07 11.71
C THR A 417 3.76 -29.80 13.00
N GLU A 418 2.47 -29.85 13.36
CA GLU A 418 1.95 -30.55 14.54
C GLU A 418 1.61 -32.03 14.25
N LEU A 419 1.47 -32.40 12.96
CA LEU A 419 1.24 -33.79 12.55
C LEU A 419 2.50 -34.68 12.71
N GLY A 420 3.66 -34.03 12.87
CA GLY A 420 4.98 -34.65 13.01
C GLY A 420 5.47 -35.34 11.73
N GLY A 421 6.65 -35.96 11.80
CA GLY A 421 7.17 -36.78 10.70
C GLY A 421 7.43 -35.98 9.41
N PRO A 422 7.21 -36.59 8.21
CA PRO A 422 7.47 -35.93 6.94
C PRO A 422 6.58 -34.71 6.66
N GLU A 423 5.39 -34.63 7.26
CA GLU A 423 4.46 -33.51 7.11
C GLU A 423 5.05 -32.19 7.64
N ALA A 424 5.82 -32.24 8.74
CA ALA A 424 6.40 -31.05 9.35
C ALA A 424 7.52 -30.40 8.49
N ALA A 425 8.17 -31.19 7.64
CA ALA A 425 9.19 -30.74 6.69
C ALA A 425 8.65 -30.56 5.26
N PHE A 426 7.37 -30.83 5.04
CA PHE A 426 6.78 -30.81 3.71
C PHE A 426 6.67 -29.38 3.17
N SER A 427 6.95 -29.24 1.89
CA SER A 427 6.67 -28.03 1.14
C SER A 427 6.02 -28.38 -0.20
N GLY A 428 4.90 -27.75 -0.49
CA GLY A 428 4.05 -28.09 -1.63
C GLY A 428 2.57 -27.82 -1.38
N THR A 429 1.73 -28.60 -2.05
CA THR A 429 0.27 -28.50 -2.03
C THR A 429 -0.36 -29.74 -1.40
N ALA A 430 -1.32 -29.54 -0.49
CA ALA A 430 -2.16 -30.60 0.06
C ALA A 430 -3.65 -30.24 -0.06
N ARG A 431 -4.48 -31.23 -0.39
CA ARG A 431 -5.94 -31.11 -0.48
C ARG A 431 -6.60 -31.55 0.82
N TYR A 432 -7.45 -30.69 1.32
CA TYR A 432 -8.41 -30.97 2.37
C TYR A 432 -9.77 -31.23 1.74
N SER A 433 -10.44 -32.32 2.09
CA SER A 433 -11.82 -32.60 1.65
C SER A 433 -12.75 -32.79 2.84
N LEU A 434 -13.91 -32.14 2.81
CA LEU A 434 -14.99 -32.26 3.78
C LEU A 434 -16.33 -32.39 3.07
N THR A 435 -17.13 -33.36 3.52
CA THR A 435 -18.55 -33.45 3.16
C THR A 435 -19.38 -32.88 4.30
N PHE A 436 -20.28 -31.95 4.00
CA PHE A 436 -21.19 -31.35 4.99
C PHE A 436 -22.61 -31.23 4.43
N THR A 437 -23.60 -31.16 5.31
CA THR A 437 -25.01 -31.04 4.92
C THR A 437 -25.52 -29.64 5.22
N LEU A 438 -26.26 -29.05 4.27
CA LEU A 438 -26.86 -27.74 4.39
C LEU A 438 -28.38 -27.85 4.26
N ALA A 439 -29.12 -27.32 5.24
CA ALA A 439 -30.57 -27.34 5.17
C ALA A 439 -31.10 -26.40 4.05
N PRO A 440 -32.25 -26.71 3.41
CA PRO A 440 -32.74 -25.96 2.24
C PRO A 440 -32.89 -24.46 2.45
N GLU A 441 -33.24 -24.01 3.65
CA GLU A 441 -33.36 -22.60 4.01
C GLU A 441 -32.02 -21.87 4.04
N HIS A 442 -30.93 -22.57 4.36
CA HIS A 442 -29.58 -22.00 4.36
C HIS A 442 -28.98 -22.00 2.95
N ALA A 443 -29.27 -23.00 2.13
CA ALA A 443 -28.78 -23.08 0.75
C ALA A 443 -29.27 -21.94 -0.15
N LYS A 444 -30.36 -21.25 0.23
CA LYS A 444 -30.91 -20.09 -0.50
C LYS A 444 -30.29 -18.75 -0.09
N ARG A 445 -29.47 -18.73 0.95
CA ARG A 445 -28.79 -17.51 1.43
C ARG A 445 -27.49 -17.29 0.65
N SER A 446 -27.01 -16.05 0.66
CA SER A 446 -25.71 -15.70 0.06
C SER A 446 -24.61 -15.91 1.10
N TRP A 447 -23.63 -16.74 0.76
CA TRP A 447 -22.55 -17.10 1.67
C TRP A 447 -21.19 -16.73 1.08
N ALA A 448 -20.27 -16.38 1.96
CA ALA A 448 -18.84 -16.43 1.70
C ALA A 448 -18.21 -17.52 2.58
N LEU A 449 -17.25 -18.26 2.03
CA LEU A 449 -16.43 -19.21 2.77
C LEU A 449 -15.27 -18.45 3.41
N ASP A 450 -15.24 -18.41 4.73
CA ASP A 450 -14.15 -17.89 5.54
C ASP A 450 -13.26 -19.07 5.95
N LEU A 451 -12.02 -19.10 5.47
CA LEU A 451 -11.08 -20.19 5.72
C LEU A 451 -10.36 -20.07 7.07
N GLY A 452 -10.56 -18.95 7.79
CA GLY A 452 -9.79 -18.63 8.98
C GLY A 452 -8.30 -18.49 8.65
N THR A 453 -7.46 -19.27 9.34
CA THR A 453 -6.01 -19.22 9.16
C THR A 453 -5.56 -20.21 8.09
N VAL A 454 -5.00 -19.68 6.99
CA VAL A 454 -4.40 -20.42 5.87
C VAL A 454 -2.91 -20.10 5.82
N ARG A 455 -2.07 -21.11 5.58
CA ARG A 455 -0.62 -21.00 5.47
C ARG A 455 -0.13 -21.70 4.19
N GLU A 456 -0.12 -21.04 3.03
CA GLU A 456 -0.31 -19.58 2.80
C GLU A 456 -1.31 -19.22 1.69
N THR A 457 -1.65 -20.13 0.79
CA THR A 457 -2.65 -19.90 -0.28
C THR A 457 -3.59 -21.08 -0.40
N ALA A 458 -4.87 -20.83 -0.72
CA ALA A 458 -5.88 -21.89 -0.82
C ALA A 458 -6.74 -21.76 -2.09
N ARG A 459 -6.71 -22.75 -2.98
CA ARG A 459 -7.71 -22.91 -4.05
C ARG A 459 -8.90 -23.68 -3.51
N VAL A 460 -10.11 -23.19 -3.78
CA VAL A 460 -11.35 -23.76 -3.24
C VAL A 460 -12.26 -24.26 -4.35
N THR A 461 -12.74 -25.48 -4.18
CA THR A 461 -13.72 -26.14 -5.04
C THR A 461 -14.91 -26.57 -4.20
N VAL A 462 -16.13 -26.28 -4.67
CA VAL A 462 -17.38 -26.70 -4.04
C VAL A 462 -18.20 -27.48 -5.05
N ASN A 463 -18.60 -28.69 -4.70
CA ASN A 463 -19.38 -29.59 -5.56
C ASN A 463 -18.76 -29.78 -6.97
N GLY A 464 -17.42 -29.84 -7.04
CA GLY A 464 -16.66 -29.99 -8.28
C GLY A 464 -16.48 -28.71 -9.11
N THR A 465 -16.96 -27.56 -8.64
CA THR A 465 -16.77 -26.25 -9.29
C THR A 465 -15.77 -25.41 -8.51
N GLU A 466 -14.71 -24.94 -9.16
CA GLU A 466 -13.77 -23.99 -8.56
C GLU A 466 -14.49 -22.66 -8.29
N VAL A 467 -14.44 -22.19 -7.05
CA VAL A 467 -15.08 -20.93 -6.62
C VAL A 467 -14.07 -19.79 -6.44
N GLY A 468 -12.77 -20.10 -6.40
CA GLY A 468 -11.70 -19.11 -6.41
C GLY A 468 -10.45 -19.52 -5.63
N VAL A 469 -9.51 -18.58 -5.54
CA VAL A 469 -8.24 -18.73 -4.82
C VAL A 469 -8.12 -17.65 -3.74
N ALA A 470 -7.93 -18.05 -2.50
CA ALA A 470 -7.64 -17.16 -1.38
C ALA A 470 -6.12 -17.08 -1.20
N TRP A 471 -5.53 -15.97 -1.64
CA TRP A 471 -4.08 -15.73 -1.66
C TRP A 471 -3.64 -14.46 -0.90
N ALA A 472 -4.61 -13.68 -0.43
CA ALA A 472 -4.41 -12.49 0.38
C ALA A 472 -5.42 -12.45 1.52
N ILE A 473 -5.15 -11.63 2.53
CA ILE A 473 -6.07 -11.39 3.62
C ILE A 473 -7.23 -10.47 3.18
N PRO A 474 -8.46 -10.68 3.70
CA PRO A 474 -8.88 -11.87 4.45
C PRO A 474 -8.99 -13.10 3.54
N PHE A 475 -8.69 -14.30 4.07
CA PHE A 475 -8.83 -15.58 3.32
C PHE A 475 -10.30 -15.99 3.19
N ARG A 476 -11.07 -15.19 2.44
CA ARG A 476 -12.52 -15.34 2.26
C ARG A 476 -12.89 -15.32 0.77
N ILE A 477 -13.69 -16.29 0.36
CA ILE A 477 -14.15 -16.46 -1.02
C ILE A 477 -15.69 -16.40 -1.06
N PRO A 478 -16.30 -15.49 -1.85
CA PRO A 478 -17.74 -15.53 -2.12
C PRO A 478 -18.11 -16.86 -2.80
N LEU A 479 -19.15 -17.54 -2.31
CA LEU A 479 -19.56 -18.84 -2.86
C LEU A 479 -20.58 -18.74 -4.00
N GLY A 480 -21.20 -17.57 -4.20
CA GLY A 480 -22.26 -17.39 -5.18
C GLY A 480 -23.36 -18.44 -5.03
N GLU A 481 -23.63 -19.19 -6.10
CA GLU A 481 -24.65 -20.26 -6.16
C GLU A 481 -24.05 -21.68 -6.00
N ALA A 482 -22.80 -21.80 -5.55
CA ALA A 482 -22.09 -23.09 -5.53
C ALA A 482 -22.65 -24.11 -4.51
N LEU A 483 -23.39 -23.64 -3.51
CA LEU A 483 -23.99 -24.47 -2.47
C LEU A 483 -25.36 -25.01 -2.89
N ARG A 484 -25.68 -26.24 -2.48
CA ARG A 484 -26.99 -26.88 -2.71
C ARG A 484 -27.62 -27.38 -1.40
N PRO A 485 -28.96 -27.52 -1.34
CA PRO A 485 -29.61 -28.23 -0.24
C PRO A 485 -29.10 -29.66 -0.11
N GLY A 486 -28.99 -30.15 1.11
CA GLY A 486 -28.46 -31.49 1.39
C GLY A 486 -26.94 -31.53 1.38
N GLU A 487 -26.38 -32.58 0.80
CA GLU A 487 -24.94 -32.86 0.84
C GLU A 487 -24.13 -31.97 -0.11
N ASN A 488 -23.07 -31.37 0.42
CA ASN A 488 -22.07 -30.59 -0.30
C ASN A 488 -20.68 -31.16 -0.06
N VAL A 489 -19.85 -31.15 -1.09
CA VAL A 489 -18.43 -31.50 -1.00
C VAL A 489 -17.59 -30.24 -1.14
N LEU A 490 -16.75 -29.97 -0.15
CA LEU A 490 -15.78 -28.89 -0.12
C LEU A 490 -14.38 -29.46 -0.24
N GLU A 491 -13.62 -28.97 -1.20
CA GLU A 491 -12.21 -29.29 -1.39
C GLU A 491 -11.38 -28.01 -1.35
N ILE A 492 -10.29 -28.04 -0.59
CA ILE A 492 -9.41 -26.89 -0.38
C ILE A 492 -7.97 -27.36 -0.63
N GLU A 493 -7.36 -26.91 -1.71
CA GLU A 493 -5.94 -27.16 -2.00
C GLU A 493 -5.10 -26.03 -1.38
N VAL A 494 -4.41 -26.35 -0.29
CA VAL A 494 -3.52 -25.41 0.40
C VAL A 494 -2.09 -25.62 -0.03
N THR A 495 -1.41 -24.53 -0.36
CA THR A 495 0.01 -24.49 -0.73
C THR A 495 0.77 -23.62 0.28
N ASN A 496 1.85 -24.16 0.87
CA ASN A 496 2.64 -23.48 1.90
C ASN A 496 3.94 -22.85 1.32
N LEU A 497 4.84 -22.47 2.22
CA LEU A 497 6.15 -21.92 1.92
C LEU A 497 7.24 -23.00 1.81
N ALA A 498 8.38 -22.64 1.22
CA ALA A 498 9.55 -23.51 1.13
C ALA A 498 10.38 -23.58 2.42
N ALA A 499 10.19 -22.64 3.35
CA ALA A 499 10.96 -22.48 4.59
C ALA A 499 11.23 -23.79 5.35
N ASN A 500 10.18 -24.57 5.67
CA ASN A 500 10.33 -25.79 6.47
C ASN A 500 11.15 -26.89 5.78
N ARG A 501 11.01 -27.01 4.45
CA ARG A 501 11.77 -28.00 3.65
C ARG A 501 13.23 -27.60 3.53
N VAL A 502 13.51 -26.33 3.22
CA VAL A 502 14.89 -25.81 3.17
C VAL A 502 15.58 -25.97 4.52
N ARG A 503 14.89 -25.66 5.62
CA ARG A 503 15.37 -25.90 6.98
C ARG A 503 15.71 -27.36 7.24
N ALA A 504 14.83 -28.29 6.83
CA ALA A 504 15.09 -29.72 6.99
C ALA A 504 16.30 -30.19 6.18
N MET A 505 16.47 -29.69 4.95
CA MET A 505 17.65 -29.97 4.12
C MET A 505 18.92 -29.43 4.75
N ALA A 506 18.89 -28.22 5.32
CA ALA A 506 20.03 -27.63 6.01
C ALA A 506 20.48 -28.49 7.20
N ARG A 507 19.52 -28.94 8.04
CA ARG A 507 19.80 -29.82 9.17
C ARG A 507 20.26 -31.22 8.76
N GLY A 508 19.83 -31.67 7.59
CA GLY A 508 20.24 -32.95 7.01
C GLY A 508 21.56 -32.90 6.25
N GLY A 509 22.16 -31.71 6.06
CA GLY A 509 23.36 -31.54 5.24
C GLY A 509 23.14 -31.84 3.76
N THR A 510 21.92 -31.59 3.24
CA THR A 510 21.52 -31.87 1.86
C THR A 510 21.19 -30.61 1.06
N LEU A 511 21.49 -29.42 1.60
CA LEU A 511 21.46 -28.21 0.78
C LEU A 511 22.56 -28.26 -0.30
N PRO A 512 22.30 -27.74 -1.51
CA PRO A 512 23.32 -27.60 -2.54
C PRO A 512 24.50 -26.74 -2.07
N ASP A 513 25.71 -27.05 -2.53
CA ASP A 513 26.93 -26.32 -2.18
C ASP A 513 26.89 -24.84 -2.64
N ASP A 514 26.11 -24.54 -3.69
CA ASP A 514 25.90 -23.22 -4.25
C ASP A 514 24.65 -22.50 -3.69
N TYR A 515 24.05 -23.03 -2.62
CA TYR A 515 22.96 -22.36 -1.91
C TYR A 515 23.45 -21.03 -1.33
N PHE A 516 23.08 -19.93 -1.98
CA PHE A 516 23.46 -18.60 -1.55
C PHE A 516 22.62 -18.15 -0.33
N MET A 517 23.32 -17.55 0.62
CA MET A 517 22.75 -16.83 1.75
C MET A 517 23.37 -15.46 1.88
N SER A 518 22.52 -14.48 2.19
CA SER A 518 22.98 -13.14 2.44
C SER A 518 23.45 -12.97 3.88
N TRP A 519 24.34 -12.01 4.12
CA TRP A 519 24.84 -11.67 5.46
C TRP A 519 23.75 -11.10 6.40
N ARG A 520 22.56 -10.79 5.87
CA ARG A 520 21.41 -10.29 6.64
C ARG A 520 20.38 -11.38 6.99
N THR A 521 20.58 -12.64 6.58
CA THR A 521 19.65 -13.75 6.85
C THR A 521 20.19 -14.71 7.90
N THR A 522 19.32 -15.27 8.73
CA THR A 522 19.69 -16.36 9.66
C THR A 522 19.97 -17.66 8.90
N PRO A 523 20.95 -18.49 9.31
CA PRO A 523 21.20 -19.80 8.72
C PRO A 523 19.93 -20.69 8.69
N PRO A 524 19.65 -21.48 7.64
CA PRO A 524 18.36 -22.12 7.48
C PRO A 524 18.14 -23.25 8.49
N ALA A 525 19.22 -23.84 9.00
CA ALA A 525 19.18 -24.82 10.07
C ALA A 525 18.66 -24.23 11.40
N GLU A 526 18.80 -22.91 11.58
CA GLU A 526 18.41 -22.15 12.77
C GLU A 526 17.03 -21.51 12.65
N TRP A 527 16.41 -21.52 11.47
CA TRP A 527 15.05 -20.96 11.28
C TRP A 527 14.03 -21.60 12.23
N ASP A 528 13.11 -20.76 12.70
CA ASP A 528 11.91 -21.23 13.38
C ASP A 528 11.01 -22.00 12.39
N VAL A 529 10.31 -23.00 12.92
CA VAL A 529 9.36 -23.78 12.13
C VAL A 529 8.17 -22.90 11.79
N GLN A 530 7.86 -22.78 10.50
CA GLN A 530 6.75 -21.97 10.00
C GLN A 530 5.45 -22.77 10.02
N PRO A 531 4.34 -22.23 10.56
CA PRO A 531 3.02 -22.85 10.42
C PRO A 531 2.69 -23.17 8.96
N SER A 532 1.97 -24.27 8.70
CA SER A 532 1.66 -24.71 7.33
C SER A 532 0.32 -25.42 7.24
N GLY A 533 -0.41 -25.22 6.15
CA GLY A 533 -1.68 -25.87 5.89
C GLY A 533 -2.92 -25.04 6.24
N LEU A 534 -4.06 -25.73 6.36
CA LEU A 534 -5.34 -25.15 6.77
C LEU A 534 -5.50 -25.32 8.28
N LEU A 535 -5.41 -24.22 9.01
CA LEU A 535 -5.54 -24.20 10.47
C LEU A 535 -6.97 -23.82 10.89
N GLY A 536 -7.72 -23.17 10.01
CA GLY A 536 -9.12 -22.82 10.25
C GLY A 536 -9.29 -21.73 11.32
N PRO A 537 -10.46 -21.66 11.96
CA PRO A 537 -11.66 -22.45 11.67
C PRO A 537 -12.27 -22.10 10.30
N VAL A 538 -12.82 -23.10 9.61
CA VAL A 538 -13.53 -22.90 8.33
C VAL A 538 -15.01 -22.66 8.60
N ARG A 539 -15.57 -21.59 8.02
CA ARG A 539 -16.94 -21.14 8.28
C ARG A 539 -17.65 -20.66 7.03
N LEU A 540 -18.97 -20.82 7.00
CA LEU A 540 -19.83 -20.03 6.13
C LEU A 540 -20.19 -18.74 6.87
N VAL A 541 -19.99 -17.59 6.23
CA VAL A 541 -20.38 -16.27 6.71
C VAL A 541 -21.45 -15.73 5.77
N GLU A 542 -22.64 -15.44 6.31
CA GLU A 542 -23.73 -14.92 5.49
C GLU A 542 -23.41 -13.48 5.12
N VAL A 543 -23.64 -13.14 3.84
CA VAL A 543 -23.37 -11.81 3.29
C VAL A 543 -24.63 -11.25 2.65
N GLU A 544 -24.85 -9.95 2.83
CA GLU A 544 -25.89 -9.17 2.15
C GLU A 544 -25.25 -8.23 1.11
N GLY A 545 -25.99 -7.92 0.04
CA GLY A 545 -25.55 -7.10 -1.10
C GLY A 545 -26.55 -6.03 -1.55
#